data_AF-B8B797-F1
#
_entry.id   AF-B8B797-F1
#
_cell.length_a   1.000
_cell.length_b   1.000
_cell.length_c   1.000
_cell.angle_alpha   90.00
_cell.angle_beta   90.00
_cell.angle_gamma   90.00
#
_symmetry.space_group_name_H-M   'P 1'
#
loop_
_entity.id
_entity.type
_entity.pdbx_description
1 polymer ?
#
loop_
_entity_poly.entity_id
_entity_poly.type
_entity_poly.pdbx_seq_one_letter_code
_entity_poly.pdbx_strand_id
1 'polypeptide(L)'
;MPRIHRTKPRTSSKNFQIWTNIARTASLLPIMITTSSPSSQPVRLQQRWTCRSRAASPAPLLPPPATGRRRRRRVAADSQKTVASLRVRAIAAESEQASPLPEPPPLLTEEEEEEEKMLANYVPVYVMLPLGVVTAENELEDAAGLRARLRRLRREAGVDGVMADVWWGIVEGAGPARYEWRAYRELFRVAQEEGLKVQAIMSFHACGGNVGDAVAIPLPRWVRDVGDADPDVYYMSPGGARNHEYLTIGVDNRPLFHGRTAIQLYADFMKSFRENMADFLDSGLIVDIEVGLGPAGELRYPSYPESQGWEFPGIGQFQCYDKYLEEDFRAVATEAGHPEWELPGDAAGEYNDTPEDTRFFAADGGTYLTEAGRFFLTWYSSKLLEHGDRVLDEANMAFLGCSLKLAAKVSGIHWWYRHPSHAAELAAGYYNVPGRDGYRPVARMLARHDGAVLNFTCAEMRDSEQPPEAMSSPERLVRQALSAAWREGVEAACENALSRYDRRGYNQMLLNARPNGVGPAAAGGGAPPRRVAAVTYLRLSDELLTATNFRAFKAFVRKMHADQDCCPDPARYGRPMRPLERSGPEVAIERLLDATAPEPPYPFDGETDMSVGGGLAELIDWVFDKVEWIFC
;
A
#
# COMPACT_ATOMS: atom_id res chain seq x y z
N MET A 1 24.47 76.59 0.66
CA MET A 1 23.85 77.39 1.76
C MET A 1 22.37 77.56 1.42
N PRO A 2 21.39 77.61 2.35
CA PRO A 2 21.43 77.32 3.80
C PRO A 2 20.33 76.31 4.30
N ARG A 3 20.53 75.89 5.56
CA ARG A 3 19.63 75.35 6.62
C ARG A 3 18.19 74.92 6.29
N ILE A 4 17.75 73.79 6.90
CA ILE A 4 16.60 73.73 7.82
C ILE A 4 16.84 72.61 8.87
N HIS A 5 16.49 72.91 10.11
CA HIS A 5 16.71 72.16 11.35
C HIS A 5 15.92 70.85 11.46
N ARG A 6 16.58 69.80 11.96
CA ARG A 6 15.94 68.60 12.55
C ARG A 6 15.78 68.78 14.06
N THR A 7 14.54 68.76 14.53
CA THR A 7 14.14 68.59 15.93
C THR A 7 13.98 67.09 16.23
N LYS A 8 14.49 66.65 17.40
CA LYS A 8 14.25 65.30 17.97
C LYS A 8 12.81 65.19 18.49
N PRO A 9 12.29 63.95 18.64
CA PRO A 9 12.12 63.48 20.02
C PRO A 9 12.46 62.00 20.26
N ARG A 10 12.94 61.77 21.49
CA ARG A 10 12.94 60.57 22.36
C ARG A 10 12.40 59.25 21.80
N THR A 11 13.26 58.24 21.75
CA THR A 11 12.93 56.82 21.78
C THR A 11 12.78 56.34 23.23
N SER A 12 11.63 55.76 23.59
CA SER A 12 11.46 54.96 24.81
C SER A 12 11.48 53.48 24.43
N SER A 13 12.59 52.81 24.71
CA SER A 13 12.69 51.35 24.71
C SER A 13 12.15 50.82 26.04
N LYS A 14 10.90 50.37 26.05
CA LYS A 14 10.36 49.44 27.04
C LYS A 14 9.37 48.53 26.32
N ASN A 15 9.75 47.26 26.20
CA ASN A 15 8.94 46.05 26.02
C ASN A 15 9.65 45.08 25.07
N PHE A 16 10.82 44.58 25.50
CA PHE A 16 11.39 43.32 25.02
C PHE A 16 12.34 42.79 26.11
N GLN A 17 11.74 42.30 27.18
CA GLN A 17 12.42 41.60 28.27
C GLN A 17 11.35 40.80 29.01
N ILE A 18 11.13 39.57 28.57
CA ILE A 18 10.62 38.38 29.30
C ILE A 18 10.67 37.25 28.25
N TRP A 19 11.22 36.10 28.64
CA TRP A 19 11.57 34.92 27.83
C TRP A 19 12.98 34.88 27.22
N THR A 20 13.98 34.98 28.09
CA THR A 20 15.28 34.29 27.98
C THR A 20 15.97 34.41 29.33
N ASN A 21 15.79 33.41 30.21
CA ASN A 21 16.66 33.07 31.36
C ASN A 21 15.97 32.11 32.34
N ILE A 22 15.90 30.82 32.04
CA ILE A 22 16.06 29.74 33.05
C ILE A 22 16.83 28.60 32.39
N ALA A 23 18.13 28.82 32.20
CA ALA A 23 19.11 27.75 32.01
C ALA A 23 20.41 28.22 32.68
N ARG A 24 20.96 27.36 33.55
CA ARG A 24 22.21 27.48 34.34
C ARG A 24 22.10 28.20 35.68
N THR A 25 21.98 27.44 36.77
CA THR A 25 23.12 27.02 37.62
C THR A 25 22.62 26.32 38.90
N ALA A 26 23.05 25.07 39.14
CA ALA A 26 23.45 24.60 40.48
C ALA A 26 24.18 23.25 40.32
N SER A 27 25.40 23.20 40.83
CA SER A 27 26.37 22.11 40.70
C SER A 27 26.47 21.30 42.00
N LEU A 28 26.87 20.02 41.86
CA LEU A 28 27.78 19.24 42.73
C LEU A 28 27.41 18.93 44.20
N LEU A 29 27.21 17.64 44.51
CA LEU A 29 28.04 16.86 45.45
C LEU A 29 27.76 15.34 45.31
N PRO A 30 28.73 14.46 45.62
CA PRO A 30 28.83 13.09 45.12
C PRO A 30 28.35 12.05 46.15
N ILE A 31 27.84 10.92 45.67
CA ILE A 31 27.69 9.69 46.47
C ILE A 31 28.33 8.54 45.71
N MET A 32 29.42 8.02 46.28
CA MET A 32 30.05 6.75 45.90
C MET A 32 29.11 5.60 46.24
N ILE A 33 28.81 4.71 45.28
CA ILE A 33 28.50 3.30 45.58
C ILE A 33 29.15 2.41 44.51
N THR A 34 30.21 1.75 44.97
CA THR A 34 30.83 0.47 44.60
C THR A 34 30.29 -0.35 43.42
N THR A 35 31.26 -0.76 42.61
CA THR A 35 31.28 -1.92 41.71
C THR A 35 30.92 -3.23 42.42
N SER A 36 30.06 -4.04 41.79
CA SER A 36 30.13 -5.50 41.92
C SER A 36 29.48 -6.20 40.72
N SER A 37 30.28 -7.00 40.02
CA SER A 37 29.83 -8.07 39.14
C SER A 37 29.23 -9.21 39.96
N PRO A 38 28.42 -10.09 39.35
CA PRO A 38 28.50 -11.50 39.70
C PRO A 38 28.81 -12.35 38.46
N SER A 39 29.90 -13.11 38.59
CA SER A 39 30.24 -14.23 37.73
C SER A 39 29.24 -15.38 37.86
N SER A 40 28.95 -16.00 36.71
CA SER A 40 28.66 -17.41 36.47
C SER A 40 28.60 -18.38 37.67
N GLN A 41 27.53 -19.18 37.73
CA GLN A 41 27.61 -20.65 37.60
C GLN A 41 26.22 -21.31 37.40
N PRO A 42 26.17 -22.52 36.82
CA PRO A 42 24.99 -23.07 36.17
C PRO A 42 24.14 -23.95 37.09
N VAL A 43 22.82 -23.89 36.95
CA VAL A 43 21.92 -24.88 37.55
C VAL A 43 21.62 -25.97 36.53
N ARG A 44 22.24 -27.14 36.73
CA ARG A 44 21.76 -28.42 36.16
C ARG A 44 20.58 -28.89 36.97
N LEU A 45 19.47 -29.21 36.32
CA LEU A 45 18.54 -30.22 36.80
C LEU A 45 18.01 -31.05 35.62
N GLN A 46 18.44 -32.31 35.63
CA GLN A 46 17.95 -33.40 34.81
C GLN A 46 16.45 -33.61 35.08
N GLN A 47 15.65 -33.84 34.04
CA GLN A 47 14.63 -34.89 34.08
C GLN A 47 14.52 -35.60 32.73
N ARG A 48 14.87 -36.88 32.77
CA ARG A 48 14.50 -37.89 31.77
C ARG A 48 13.00 -38.11 31.82
N TRP A 49 12.33 -38.05 30.67
CA TRP A 49 11.16 -38.89 30.42
C TRP A 49 11.25 -39.49 29.02
N THR A 50 11.65 -40.75 28.99
CA THR A 50 11.40 -41.69 27.90
C THR A 50 9.92 -42.05 27.89
N CYS A 51 9.24 -41.99 26.75
CA CYS A 51 8.27 -43.04 26.40
C CYS A 51 7.95 -43.11 24.90
N ARG A 52 8.37 -44.25 24.33
CA ARG A 52 7.61 -45.17 23.49
C ARG A 52 7.04 -44.63 22.18
N SER A 53 7.78 -44.99 21.13
CA SER A 53 7.24 -45.42 19.85
C SER A 53 6.01 -46.32 20.02
N ARG A 54 4.94 -45.97 19.31
CA ARG A 54 3.93 -46.93 18.84
C ARG A 54 3.70 -46.68 17.36
N ALA A 55 4.04 -47.70 16.59
CA ALA A 55 3.67 -47.84 15.20
C ALA A 55 2.15 -47.86 15.04
N ALA A 56 1.65 -47.23 13.98
CA ALA A 56 0.33 -47.47 13.44
C ALA A 56 0.49 -47.96 11.99
N SER A 57 -0.12 -49.11 11.70
CA SER A 57 -0.11 -49.82 10.43
C SER A 57 -0.78 -49.03 9.29
N PRO A 58 -0.45 -49.34 8.01
CA PRO A 58 -1.01 -48.67 6.84
C PRO A 58 -2.24 -49.39 6.28
N ALA A 59 -3.18 -48.64 5.71
CA ALA A 59 -4.15 -49.11 4.71
C ALA A 59 -4.86 -47.91 4.04
N PRO A 60 -5.43 -48.04 2.82
CA PRO A 60 -4.90 -48.73 1.64
C PRO A 60 -4.90 -47.83 0.38
N LEU A 61 -4.04 -48.17 -0.57
CA LEU A 61 -3.93 -47.56 -1.89
C LEU A 61 -5.13 -47.89 -2.78
N LEU A 62 -5.73 -46.87 -3.39
CA LEU A 62 -6.71 -47.01 -4.49
C LEU A 62 -5.96 -47.14 -5.84
N PRO A 63 -6.40 -48.01 -6.76
CA PRO A 63 -5.74 -48.23 -8.05
C PRO A 63 -6.19 -47.22 -9.13
N PRO A 64 -5.37 -46.99 -10.18
CA PRO A 64 -5.67 -46.03 -11.23
C PRO A 64 -6.64 -46.62 -12.29
N PRO A 65 -7.40 -45.79 -13.03
CA PRO A 65 -8.24 -46.28 -14.11
C PRO A 65 -7.41 -46.60 -15.35
N ALA A 66 -7.67 -47.78 -15.91
CA ALA A 66 -7.06 -48.31 -17.11
C ALA A 66 -7.58 -47.65 -18.39
N THR A 67 -6.67 -47.52 -19.35
CA THR A 67 -6.92 -47.14 -20.74
C THR A 67 -7.56 -48.29 -21.53
N GLY A 68 -8.61 -47.99 -22.31
CA GLY A 68 -9.32 -48.95 -23.14
C GLY A 68 -9.73 -48.35 -24.48
N ARG A 69 -9.10 -48.83 -25.56
CA ARG A 69 -9.22 -48.38 -26.95
C ARG A 69 -10.59 -48.66 -27.61
N ARG A 70 -11.01 -47.66 -28.40
CA ARG A 70 -11.63 -47.70 -29.75
C ARG A 70 -12.17 -49.05 -30.26
N ARG A 71 -13.43 -49.02 -30.72
CA ARG A 71 -13.85 -49.67 -31.98
C ARG A 71 -14.61 -48.70 -32.88
N ARG A 72 -14.11 -48.56 -34.11
CA ARG A 72 -14.73 -47.87 -35.25
C ARG A 72 -15.83 -48.75 -35.85
N ARG A 73 -16.90 -48.13 -36.37
CA ARG A 73 -17.45 -48.49 -37.69
C ARG A 73 -18.07 -47.26 -38.35
N ARG A 74 -17.73 -47.11 -39.63
CA ARG A 74 -18.14 -46.06 -40.57
C ARG A 74 -19.45 -46.46 -41.27
N VAL A 75 -20.13 -45.47 -41.87
CA VAL A 75 -20.48 -45.32 -43.32
C VAL A 75 -21.93 -44.84 -43.54
N ALA A 76 -22.03 -43.80 -44.40
CA ALA A 76 -23.11 -43.36 -45.31
C ALA A 76 -24.43 -42.85 -44.69
N ALA A 77 -24.84 -41.61 -44.93
CA ALA A 77 -25.21 -40.93 -46.19
C ALA A 77 -26.63 -41.25 -46.66
N ASP A 78 -27.42 -40.18 -46.72
CA ASP A 78 -28.31 -39.77 -47.81
C ASP A 78 -29.79 -39.58 -47.47
N SER A 79 -30.31 -38.66 -48.26
CA SER A 79 -31.44 -37.75 -48.17
C SER A 79 -32.82 -38.39 -48.40
N GLN A 80 -33.87 -37.66 -48.00
CA GLN A 80 -35.12 -37.37 -48.75
C GLN A 80 -36.47 -37.64 -48.04
N LYS A 81 -37.39 -36.71 -48.34
CA LYS A 81 -38.88 -36.72 -48.35
C LYS A 81 -39.59 -36.28 -47.07
N THR A 82 -40.15 -35.05 -47.00
CA THR A 82 -41.29 -34.39 -47.69
C THR A 82 -42.64 -34.56 -46.95
N VAL A 83 -43.05 -33.41 -46.39
CA VAL A 83 -44.37 -32.82 -46.10
C VAL A 83 -45.64 -33.50 -46.63
N ALA A 84 -46.63 -33.64 -45.73
CA ALA A 84 -48.08 -33.45 -45.93
C ALA A 84 -48.70 -33.26 -44.51
N SER A 85 -49.68 -32.42 -44.19
CA SER A 85 -50.71 -31.75 -44.96
C SER A 85 -51.49 -30.70 -44.13
N LEU A 86 -52.08 -29.73 -44.83
CA LEU A 86 -53.40 -29.09 -44.61
C LEU A 86 -53.62 -27.88 -43.67
N ARG A 87 -53.85 -26.75 -44.38
CA ARG A 87 -54.94 -25.76 -44.30
C ARG A 87 -54.99 -24.73 -43.16
N VAL A 88 -54.63 -23.53 -43.61
CA VAL A 88 -54.93 -22.17 -43.15
C VAL A 88 -56.40 -21.98 -42.74
N ARG A 89 -56.61 -21.46 -41.52
CA ARG A 89 -57.75 -20.62 -41.15
C ARG A 89 -57.24 -19.20 -40.93
N ALA A 90 -57.89 -18.23 -41.55
CA ALA A 90 -57.64 -16.82 -41.30
C ALA A 90 -58.09 -16.47 -39.87
N ILE A 91 -57.21 -15.83 -39.11
CA ILE A 91 -57.54 -15.16 -37.84
C ILE A 91 -57.33 -13.67 -38.11
N ALA A 92 -58.32 -12.89 -37.70
CA ALA A 92 -58.41 -11.45 -37.88
C ALA A 92 -57.21 -10.72 -37.28
N ALA A 93 -56.82 -9.63 -37.92
CA ALA A 93 -55.84 -8.68 -37.40
C ALA A 93 -56.36 -8.07 -36.09
N GLU A 94 -55.73 -8.42 -34.97
CA GLU A 94 -55.73 -7.58 -33.78
C GLU A 94 -54.55 -6.61 -33.89
N SER A 95 -54.85 -5.34 -33.68
CA SER A 95 -53.90 -4.23 -33.69
C SER A 95 -52.80 -4.46 -32.66
N GLU A 96 -51.54 -4.42 -33.10
CA GLU A 96 -50.39 -4.26 -32.22
C GLU A 96 -50.57 -2.96 -31.41
N GLN A 97 -50.85 -3.10 -30.11
CA GLN A 97 -50.63 -2.02 -29.16
C GLN A 97 -49.12 -1.79 -29.10
N ALA A 98 -48.69 -0.65 -29.64
CA ALA A 98 -47.34 -0.16 -29.49
C ALA A 98 -47.00 -0.08 -28.00
N SER A 99 -45.96 -0.80 -27.58
CA SER A 99 -45.31 -0.58 -26.30
C SER A 99 -44.96 0.90 -26.18
N PRO A 100 -45.20 1.57 -25.04
CA PRO A 100 -44.80 2.95 -24.87
C PRO A 100 -43.30 3.08 -25.12
N LEU A 101 -42.92 4.10 -25.88
CA LEU A 101 -41.52 4.55 -25.95
C LEU A 101 -41.01 4.78 -24.52
N PRO A 102 -39.78 4.38 -24.17
CA PRO A 102 -39.22 4.70 -22.86
C PRO A 102 -39.32 6.21 -22.64
N GLU A 103 -39.97 6.61 -21.55
CA GLU A 103 -40.07 8.02 -21.19
C GLU A 103 -38.65 8.60 -21.11
N PRO A 104 -38.41 9.82 -21.64
CA PRO A 104 -37.14 10.47 -21.43
C PRO A 104 -36.90 10.60 -19.91
N PRO A 105 -35.66 10.38 -19.44
CA PRO A 105 -35.36 10.53 -18.02
C PRO A 105 -35.84 11.90 -17.54
N PRO A 106 -36.41 11.99 -16.32
CA PRO A 106 -36.86 13.26 -15.78
C PRO A 106 -35.70 14.26 -15.80
N LEU A 107 -35.98 15.49 -16.24
CA LEU A 107 -35.04 16.59 -16.17
C LEU A 107 -34.72 16.85 -14.70
N LEU A 108 -33.43 16.74 -14.34
CA LEU A 108 -32.95 17.09 -13.01
C LEU A 108 -33.21 18.57 -12.74
N THR A 109 -33.49 18.91 -11.49
CA THR A 109 -33.52 20.30 -11.04
C THR A 109 -32.11 20.88 -11.02
N GLU A 110 -31.98 22.21 -11.05
CA GLU A 110 -30.66 22.88 -10.99
C GLU A 110 -29.88 22.48 -9.71
N GLU A 111 -30.59 22.29 -8.58
CA GLU A 111 -29.99 21.82 -7.32
C GLU A 111 -29.48 20.37 -7.43
N GLU A 112 -30.25 19.45 -8.03
CA GLU A 112 -29.83 18.07 -8.25
C GLU A 112 -28.64 17.99 -9.23
N GLU A 113 -28.60 18.84 -10.26
CA GLU A 113 -27.46 18.92 -11.16
C GLU A 113 -26.18 19.43 -10.46
N GLU A 114 -26.31 20.40 -9.55
CA GLU A 114 -25.18 20.88 -8.74
C GLU A 114 -24.70 19.81 -7.76
N GLU A 115 -25.61 19.09 -7.11
CA GLU A 115 -25.29 17.97 -6.23
C GLU A 115 -24.54 16.86 -7.01
N GLU A 116 -25.02 16.47 -8.20
CA GLU A 116 -24.33 15.51 -9.06
C GLU A 116 -22.94 16.00 -9.49
N LYS A 117 -22.80 17.29 -9.83
CA LYS A 117 -21.49 17.90 -10.19
C LYS A 117 -20.52 17.84 -9.00
N MET A 118 -20.97 18.11 -7.79
CA MET A 118 -20.13 18.02 -6.59
C MET A 118 -19.81 16.58 -6.23
N LEU A 119 -20.79 15.67 -6.33
CA LEU A 119 -20.61 14.24 -6.08
C LEU A 119 -19.61 13.61 -7.05
N ALA A 120 -19.51 14.09 -8.29
CA ALA A 120 -18.47 13.69 -9.24
C ALA A 120 -17.03 14.06 -8.79
N ASN A 121 -16.86 14.84 -7.73
CA ASN A 121 -15.57 15.19 -7.11
C ASN A 121 -15.28 14.43 -5.81
N TYR A 122 -16.21 13.56 -5.38
CA TYR A 122 -16.10 12.72 -4.21
C TYR A 122 -14.85 11.83 -4.26
N VAL A 123 -14.15 11.74 -3.14
CA VAL A 123 -13.06 10.79 -2.93
C VAL A 123 -13.36 10.02 -1.63
N PRO A 124 -13.58 8.69 -1.69
CA PRO A 124 -13.88 7.90 -0.51
C PRO A 124 -12.69 7.88 0.46
N VAL A 125 -13.01 7.87 1.75
CA VAL A 125 -12.05 7.82 2.85
C VAL A 125 -12.20 6.52 3.61
N TYR A 126 -11.10 5.77 3.68
CA TYR A 126 -10.97 4.57 4.49
C TYR A 126 -10.11 4.85 5.71
N VAL A 127 -10.25 4.02 6.75
CA VAL A 127 -9.41 4.11 7.96
C VAL A 127 -8.78 2.75 8.23
N MET A 128 -7.45 2.71 8.38
CA MET A 128 -6.76 1.49 8.77
C MET A 128 -7.19 1.06 10.17
N LEU A 129 -7.50 -0.23 10.37
CA LEU A 129 -7.81 -0.79 11.68
C LEU A 129 -6.53 -0.96 12.53
N PRO A 130 -6.60 -1.08 13.86
CA PRO A 130 -5.41 -1.39 14.67
C PRO A 130 -4.68 -2.67 14.18
N LEU A 131 -3.34 -2.68 14.17
CA LEU A 131 -2.55 -3.80 13.64
C LEU A 131 -2.86 -5.15 14.30
N GLY A 132 -3.13 -5.13 15.62
CA GLY A 132 -3.50 -6.30 16.43
C GLY A 132 -5.01 -6.56 16.53
N VAL A 133 -5.83 -6.03 15.61
CA VAL A 133 -7.29 -6.25 15.65
C VAL A 133 -7.65 -7.74 15.57
N VAL A 134 -6.85 -8.54 14.87
CA VAL A 134 -6.87 -10.00 14.98
C VAL A 134 -5.59 -10.44 15.70
N THR A 135 -5.73 -11.19 16.78
CA THR A 135 -4.61 -11.66 17.61
C THR A 135 -3.82 -12.79 16.95
N ALA A 136 -2.62 -13.07 17.45
CA ALA A 136 -1.80 -14.19 16.99
C ALA A 136 -2.50 -15.56 17.13
N GLU A 137 -3.43 -15.67 18.07
CA GLU A 137 -4.27 -16.84 18.31
C GLU A 137 -5.45 -16.95 17.33
N ASN A 138 -5.58 -16.02 16.37
CA ASN A 138 -6.65 -15.93 15.39
C ASN A 138 -8.01 -15.68 16.08
N GLU A 139 -8.05 -14.66 16.92
CA GLU A 139 -9.26 -14.17 17.61
C GLU A 139 -9.45 -12.67 17.34
N LEU A 140 -10.70 -12.21 17.31
CA LEU A 140 -11.00 -10.79 17.14
C LEU A 140 -10.86 -10.06 18.49
N GLU A 141 -9.83 -9.21 18.60
CA GLU A 141 -9.55 -8.45 19.82
C GLU A 141 -10.64 -7.40 20.07
N ASP A 142 -11.20 -7.38 21.29
CA ASP A 142 -12.20 -6.40 21.74
C ASP A 142 -13.32 -6.14 20.69
N ALA A 143 -14.00 -7.21 20.25
CA ALA A 143 -15.03 -7.10 19.21
C ALA A 143 -16.12 -6.06 19.53
N ALA A 144 -16.51 -5.92 20.80
CA ALA A 144 -17.51 -4.95 21.24
C ALA A 144 -17.00 -3.50 21.17
N GLY A 145 -15.80 -3.22 21.67
CA GLY A 145 -15.20 -1.89 21.58
C GLY A 145 -14.84 -1.53 20.13
N LEU A 146 -14.36 -2.48 19.33
CA LEU A 146 -14.14 -2.28 17.90
C LEU A 146 -15.43 -1.86 17.21
N ARG A 147 -16.54 -2.60 17.43
CA ARG A 147 -17.85 -2.25 16.88
C ARG A 147 -18.27 -0.83 17.25
N ALA A 148 -18.08 -0.43 18.51
CA ALA A 148 -18.41 0.94 18.95
C ALA A 148 -17.56 2.00 18.21
N ARG A 149 -16.26 1.75 18.05
CA ARG A 149 -15.35 2.63 17.29
C ARG A 149 -15.75 2.71 15.81
N LEU A 150 -16.05 1.59 15.17
CA LEU A 150 -16.50 1.52 13.77
C LEU A 150 -17.83 2.25 13.56
N ARG A 151 -18.79 2.04 14.46
CA ARG A 151 -20.07 2.76 14.43
C ARG A 151 -19.87 4.27 14.49
N ARG A 152 -18.94 4.73 15.33
CA ARG A 152 -18.60 6.15 15.47
C ARG A 152 -17.99 6.70 14.19
N LEU A 153 -17.02 5.99 13.58
CA LEU A 153 -16.46 6.36 12.27
C LEU A 153 -17.55 6.52 11.20
N ARG A 154 -18.46 5.54 11.11
CA ARG A 154 -19.55 5.55 10.13
C ARG A 154 -20.53 6.69 10.39
N ARG A 155 -21.10 6.76 11.59
CA ARG A 155 -22.28 7.61 11.88
C ARG A 155 -21.91 9.07 12.13
N GLU A 156 -20.75 9.33 12.72
CA GLU A 156 -20.37 10.70 13.09
C GLU A 156 -19.45 11.34 12.04
N ALA A 157 -18.59 10.55 11.37
CA ALA A 157 -17.64 11.07 10.39
C ALA A 157 -17.97 10.76 8.94
N GLY A 158 -18.89 9.83 8.67
CA GLY A 158 -19.26 9.45 7.31
C GLY A 158 -18.22 8.58 6.60
N VAL A 159 -17.26 7.99 7.31
CA VAL A 159 -16.21 7.13 6.72
C VAL A 159 -16.82 6.05 5.82
N ASP A 160 -16.20 5.83 4.67
CA ASP A 160 -16.68 4.91 3.62
C ASP A 160 -16.39 3.45 3.95
N GLY A 161 -15.22 3.20 4.55
CA GLY A 161 -14.80 1.86 4.89
C GLY A 161 -13.57 1.82 5.78
N VAL A 162 -13.04 0.62 5.94
CA VAL A 162 -11.83 0.35 6.72
C VAL A 162 -10.86 -0.50 5.92
N MET A 163 -9.59 -0.41 6.26
CA MET A 163 -8.52 -1.25 5.71
C MET A 163 -8.00 -2.18 6.79
N ALA A 164 -7.83 -3.46 6.46
CA ALA A 164 -7.38 -4.48 7.40
C ALA A 164 -6.30 -5.39 6.80
N ASP A 165 -5.22 -5.57 7.55
CA ASP A 165 -4.19 -6.57 7.28
C ASP A 165 -4.72 -7.99 7.48
N VAL A 166 -4.72 -8.79 6.43
CA VAL A 166 -5.03 -10.22 6.47
C VAL A 166 -3.73 -11.00 6.57
N TRP A 167 -3.24 -11.16 7.80
CA TRP A 167 -1.91 -11.67 8.12
C TRP A 167 -1.74 -13.13 7.73
N TRP A 168 -0.80 -13.38 6.81
CA TRP A 168 -0.43 -14.73 6.40
C TRP A 168 0.01 -15.59 7.59
N GLY A 169 0.81 -15.01 8.49
CA GLY A 169 1.32 -15.66 9.71
C GLY A 169 0.24 -16.16 10.67
N ILE A 170 -0.93 -15.53 10.68
CA ILE A 170 -2.07 -15.92 11.51
C ILE A 170 -2.91 -16.98 10.80
N VAL A 171 -3.29 -16.71 9.55
CA VAL A 171 -4.25 -17.53 8.81
C VAL A 171 -3.66 -18.90 8.43
N GLU A 172 -2.42 -18.97 7.95
CA GLU A 172 -1.75 -20.23 7.56
C GLU A 172 -0.76 -20.71 8.64
N GLY A 173 -1.01 -20.34 9.91
CA GLY A 173 -0.13 -20.66 11.03
C GLY A 173 -0.05 -22.15 11.37
N ALA A 174 -1.12 -22.92 11.10
CA ALA A 174 -1.22 -24.34 11.46
C ALA A 174 -0.41 -25.28 10.55
N GLY A 175 0.11 -24.78 9.43
CA GLY A 175 0.93 -25.54 8.49
C GLY A 175 0.57 -25.25 7.03
N PRO A 176 1.34 -25.81 6.06
CA PRO A 176 1.12 -25.59 4.64
C PRO A 176 -0.30 -25.95 4.20
N ALA A 177 -0.97 -25.02 3.53
CA ALA A 177 -2.34 -25.09 3.04
C ALA A 177 -3.41 -25.37 4.13
N ARG A 178 -3.13 -25.03 5.39
CA ARG A 178 -4.08 -25.11 6.51
C ARG A 178 -4.50 -23.70 6.93
N TYR A 179 -5.44 -23.17 6.17
CA TYR A 179 -5.98 -21.82 6.36
C TYR A 179 -7.10 -21.81 7.40
N GLU A 180 -7.08 -20.86 8.32
CA GLU A 180 -8.15 -20.64 9.29
C GLU A 180 -8.65 -19.19 9.24
N TRP A 181 -9.90 -19.02 8.79
CA TRP A 181 -10.46 -17.71 8.43
C TRP A 181 -11.44 -17.14 9.48
N ARG A 182 -11.68 -17.85 10.59
CA ARG A 182 -12.76 -17.50 11.56
C ARG A 182 -12.74 -16.05 12.03
N ALA A 183 -11.59 -15.52 12.49
CA ALA A 183 -11.56 -14.17 13.07
C ALA A 183 -11.73 -13.09 12.01
N TYR A 184 -11.16 -13.30 10.81
CA TYR A 184 -11.37 -12.39 9.68
C TYR A 184 -12.82 -12.40 9.20
N ARG A 185 -13.50 -13.55 9.20
CA ARG A 185 -14.94 -13.62 8.92
C ARG A 185 -15.75 -12.87 9.98
N GLU A 186 -15.36 -12.95 11.25
CA GLU A 186 -15.99 -12.17 12.32
C GLU A 186 -15.76 -10.67 12.14
N LEU A 187 -14.51 -10.25 11.88
CA LEU A 187 -14.14 -8.87 11.61
C LEU A 187 -14.95 -8.27 10.45
N PHE A 188 -15.03 -8.98 9.32
CA PHE A 188 -15.76 -8.51 8.14
C PHE A 188 -17.26 -8.46 8.39
N ARG A 189 -17.81 -9.38 9.20
CA ARG A 189 -19.20 -9.30 9.65
C ARG A 189 -19.46 -8.04 10.49
N VAL A 190 -18.55 -7.70 11.41
CA VAL A 190 -18.68 -6.46 12.21
C VAL A 190 -18.64 -5.23 11.30
N ALA A 191 -17.71 -5.17 10.33
CA ALA A 191 -17.64 -4.06 9.37
C ALA A 191 -18.93 -3.95 8.52
N GLN A 192 -19.44 -5.08 8.03
CA GLN A 192 -20.69 -5.14 7.25
C GLN A 192 -21.91 -4.65 8.06
N GLU A 193 -22.04 -5.10 9.32
CA GLU A 193 -23.15 -4.72 10.20
C GLU A 193 -23.12 -3.24 10.57
N GLU A 194 -21.93 -2.62 10.65
CA GLU A 194 -21.78 -1.19 10.85
C GLU A 194 -21.79 -0.39 9.52
N GLY A 195 -22.01 -1.05 8.38
CA GLY A 195 -22.19 -0.41 7.07
C GLY A 195 -20.93 0.19 6.48
N LEU A 196 -19.75 -0.37 6.80
CA LEU A 196 -18.45 0.04 6.30
C LEU A 196 -17.93 -0.95 5.25
N LYS A 197 -17.38 -0.44 4.15
CA LYS A 197 -16.66 -1.26 3.16
C LYS A 197 -15.30 -1.73 3.70
N VAL A 198 -14.70 -2.72 3.04
CA VAL A 198 -13.42 -3.31 3.45
C VAL A 198 -12.41 -3.26 2.31
N GLN A 199 -11.22 -2.75 2.61
CA GLN A 199 -9.99 -2.92 1.84
C GLN A 199 -9.19 -4.03 2.53
N ALA A 200 -8.98 -5.16 1.87
CA ALA A 200 -8.32 -6.31 2.47
C ALA A 200 -6.88 -6.45 1.95
N ILE A 201 -5.89 -6.31 2.83
CA ILE A 201 -4.48 -6.47 2.46
C ILE A 201 -4.10 -7.94 2.57
N MET A 202 -3.59 -8.54 1.50
CA MET A 202 -2.96 -9.86 1.54
C MET A 202 -1.55 -9.71 2.13
N SER A 203 -1.48 -9.67 3.47
CA SER A 203 -0.26 -9.33 4.20
C SER A 203 0.69 -10.53 4.29
N PHE A 204 1.44 -10.75 3.21
CA PHE A 204 2.49 -11.78 3.09
C PHE A 204 3.82 -11.43 3.79
N HIS A 205 3.79 -10.41 4.65
CA HIS A 205 4.93 -9.88 5.39
C HIS A 205 4.70 -10.01 6.90
N ALA A 206 5.77 -9.87 7.68
CA ALA A 206 5.69 -9.79 9.13
C ALA A 206 5.37 -8.36 9.62
N CYS A 207 4.74 -8.25 10.79
CA CYS A 207 4.57 -7.00 11.54
C CYS A 207 5.49 -7.02 12.77
N GLY A 208 6.05 -5.86 13.15
CA GLY A 208 6.82 -5.67 14.38
C GLY A 208 8.22 -5.07 14.20
N GLY A 209 8.64 -4.81 12.95
CA GLY A 209 10.01 -4.42 12.60
C GLY A 209 10.15 -3.06 11.91
N ASN A 210 9.03 -2.42 11.59
CA ASN A 210 8.98 -1.11 10.93
C ASN A 210 8.39 -0.04 11.86
N VAL A 211 8.59 1.23 11.48
CA VAL A 211 8.06 2.40 12.18
C VAL A 211 6.54 2.28 12.35
N GLY A 212 6.08 2.36 13.59
CA GLY A 212 4.65 2.34 13.93
C GLY A 212 4.06 0.94 14.20
N ASP A 213 4.86 -0.12 14.08
CA ASP A 213 4.41 -1.47 14.44
C ASP A 213 4.28 -1.62 15.96
N ALA A 214 3.05 -1.84 16.44
CA ALA A 214 2.73 -2.02 17.86
C ALA A 214 2.63 -3.50 18.29
N VAL A 215 2.69 -4.43 17.34
CA VAL A 215 2.51 -5.88 17.55
C VAL A 215 3.55 -6.67 16.75
N ALA A 216 3.87 -7.87 17.22
CA ALA A 216 4.79 -8.77 16.54
C ALA A 216 4.02 -9.95 15.92
N ILE A 217 3.84 -9.95 14.60
CA ILE A 217 3.17 -11.01 13.85
C ILE A 217 4.16 -11.53 12.80
N PRO A 218 4.89 -12.62 13.06
CA PRO A 218 5.88 -13.15 12.13
C PRO A 218 5.23 -13.91 10.97
N LEU A 219 6.01 -14.20 9.93
CA LEU A 219 5.64 -15.20 8.91
C LEU A 219 5.31 -16.57 9.55
N PRO A 220 4.52 -17.44 8.88
CA PRO A 220 4.14 -18.74 9.42
C PRO A 220 5.35 -19.54 9.92
N ARG A 221 5.20 -20.24 11.06
CA ARG A 221 6.33 -20.97 11.66
C ARG A 221 6.95 -21.98 10.70
N TRP A 222 6.14 -22.68 9.93
CA TRP A 222 6.62 -23.68 8.96
C TRP A 222 7.45 -23.06 7.82
N VAL A 223 7.20 -21.79 7.45
CA VAL A 223 8.03 -21.04 6.50
C VAL A 223 9.35 -20.66 7.15
N ARG A 224 9.30 -20.20 8.41
CA ARG A 224 10.51 -19.89 9.19
C ARG A 224 11.37 -21.13 9.43
N ASP A 225 10.79 -22.31 9.59
CA ASP A 225 11.55 -23.57 9.68
C ASP A 225 12.31 -23.87 8.38
N VAL A 226 11.79 -23.49 7.21
CA VAL A 226 12.53 -23.54 5.93
C VAL A 226 13.68 -22.53 5.97
N GLY A 227 13.43 -21.31 6.44
CA GLY A 227 14.47 -20.28 6.59
C GLY A 227 15.56 -20.60 7.63
N ASP A 228 15.24 -21.38 8.66
CA ASP A 228 16.22 -21.90 9.63
C ASP A 228 17.19 -22.89 8.95
N ALA A 229 16.72 -23.64 7.94
CA ALA A 229 17.50 -24.60 7.18
C ALA A 229 18.22 -23.99 5.96
N ASP A 230 17.56 -23.08 5.26
CA ASP A 230 18.10 -22.29 4.16
C ASP A 230 17.83 -20.80 4.39
N PRO A 231 18.78 -20.08 4.98
CA PRO A 231 18.57 -18.67 5.30
C PRO A 231 18.55 -17.72 4.10
N ASP A 232 18.95 -18.17 2.91
CA ASP A 232 18.92 -17.38 1.68
C ASP A 232 17.49 -17.21 1.13
N VAL A 233 16.46 -17.77 1.79
CA VAL A 233 15.06 -17.47 1.46
C VAL A 233 14.62 -16.08 1.92
N TYR A 234 15.47 -15.36 2.66
CA TYR A 234 15.26 -14.01 3.14
C TYR A 234 16.17 -13.02 2.43
N TYR A 235 15.72 -11.77 2.32
CA TYR A 235 16.57 -10.69 1.83
C TYR A 235 17.80 -10.52 2.71
N MET A 236 18.94 -10.24 2.07
CA MET A 236 20.24 -10.14 2.74
C MET A 236 20.96 -8.85 2.36
N SER A 237 21.50 -8.15 3.38
CA SER A 237 22.35 -6.98 3.20
C SER A 237 23.80 -7.36 2.86
N PRO A 238 24.66 -6.42 2.43
CA PRO A 238 26.07 -6.72 2.12
C PRO A 238 26.83 -7.33 3.30
N GLY A 239 26.51 -6.92 4.53
CA GLY A 239 27.10 -7.44 5.76
C GLY A 239 26.58 -8.83 6.18
N GLY A 240 25.70 -9.45 5.40
CA GLY A 240 25.10 -10.76 5.67
C GLY A 240 23.92 -10.72 6.65
N ALA A 241 23.42 -9.54 7.01
CA ALA A 241 22.24 -9.42 7.87
C ALA A 241 20.98 -9.84 7.09
N ARG A 242 20.15 -10.67 7.73
CA ARG A 242 18.96 -11.26 7.10
C ARG A 242 17.70 -10.56 7.60
N ASN A 243 16.83 -10.19 6.68
CA ASN A 243 15.53 -9.62 7.02
C ASN A 243 14.44 -10.70 6.95
N HIS A 244 13.89 -11.05 8.11
CA HIS A 244 12.88 -12.11 8.27
C HIS A 244 11.44 -11.66 8.00
N GLU A 245 11.23 -10.44 7.53
CA GLU A 245 9.92 -9.85 7.32
C GLU A 245 9.22 -10.39 6.07
N TYR A 246 9.97 -10.72 5.03
CA TYR A 246 9.44 -11.16 3.73
C TYR A 246 10.41 -12.13 3.04
N LEU A 247 9.90 -12.96 2.13
CA LEU A 247 10.72 -13.87 1.34
C LEU A 247 11.42 -13.11 0.20
N THR A 248 12.71 -13.38 -0.05
CA THR A 248 13.41 -12.72 -1.17
C THR A 248 12.75 -13.05 -2.52
N ILE A 249 12.70 -12.08 -3.43
CA ILE A 249 12.24 -12.29 -4.82
C ILE A 249 13.06 -13.38 -5.52
N GLY A 250 14.30 -13.62 -5.09
CA GLY A 250 15.14 -14.70 -5.58
C GLY A 250 14.52 -16.11 -5.45
N VAL A 251 13.54 -16.29 -4.55
CA VAL A 251 12.85 -17.58 -4.34
C VAL A 251 11.43 -17.65 -4.91
N ASP A 252 10.97 -16.61 -5.62
CA ASP A 252 9.63 -16.54 -6.24
C ASP A 252 9.20 -17.83 -6.95
N ASN A 253 10.14 -18.41 -7.73
CA ASN A 253 9.92 -19.60 -8.56
C ASN A 253 10.73 -20.83 -8.10
N ARG A 254 11.30 -20.81 -6.89
CA ARG A 254 12.08 -21.94 -6.35
C ARG A 254 11.17 -22.82 -5.48
N PRO A 255 11.04 -24.13 -5.73
CA PRO A 255 10.10 -25.01 -5.02
C PRO A 255 10.61 -25.45 -3.64
N LEU A 256 10.94 -24.50 -2.77
CA LEU A 256 11.61 -24.72 -1.48
C LEU A 256 10.62 -24.99 -0.34
N PHE A 257 9.36 -24.58 -0.49
CA PHE A 257 8.38 -24.53 0.59
C PHE A 257 7.46 -25.75 0.56
N HIS A 258 8.00 -26.90 0.98
CA HIS A 258 7.33 -28.21 0.91
C HIS A 258 6.87 -28.57 -0.52
N GLY A 259 7.70 -28.26 -1.52
CA GLY A 259 7.42 -28.51 -2.94
C GLY A 259 6.69 -27.39 -3.67
N ARG A 260 6.26 -26.33 -2.97
CA ARG A 260 5.68 -25.10 -3.57
C ARG A 260 6.73 -24.00 -3.70
N THR A 261 6.53 -23.13 -4.69
CA THR A 261 7.27 -21.86 -4.82
C THR A 261 6.63 -20.74 -4.00
N ALA A 262 7.35 -19.65 -3.71
CA ALA A 262 6.78 -18.52 -2.95
C ALA A 262 5.53 -17.92 -3.64
N ILE A 263 5.57 -17.73 -4.97
CA ILE A 263 4.40 -17.27 -5.74
C ILE A 263 3.20 -18.23 -5.59
N GLN A 264 3.43 -19.54 -5.58
CA GLN A 264 2.36 -20.51 -5.35
C GLN A 264 1.76 -20.40 -3.94
N LEU A 265 2.56 -20.07 -2.92
CA LEU A 265 2.04 -19.80 -1.57
C LEU A 265 1.06 -18.63 -1.58
N TYR A 266 1.46 -17.52 -2.21
CA TYR A 266 0.64 -16.32 -2.34
C TYR A 266 -0.64 -16.59 -3.12
N ALA A 267 -0.52 -17.29 -4.26
CA ALA A 267 -1.65 -17.66 -5.10
C ALA A 267 -2.66 -18.57 -4.37
N ASP A 268 -2.19 -19.60 -3.67
CA ASP A 268 -3.04 -20.52 -2.91
C ASP A 268 -3.77 -19.80 -1.76
N PHE A 269 -3.06 -18.88 -1.07
CA PHE A 269 -3.65 -18.04 -0.03
C PHE A 269 -4.79 -17.17 -0.56
N MET A 270 -4.55 -16.45 -1.67
CA MET A 270 -5.57 -15.59 -2.30
C MET A 270 -6.77 -16.40 -2.81
N LYS A 271 -6.54 -17.58 -3.40
CA LYS A 271 -7.62 -18.48 -3.83
C LYS A 271 -8.46 -18.95 -2.64
N SER A 272 -7.80 -19.38 -1.56
CA SER A 272 -8.47 -19.77 -0.31
C SER A 272 -9.26 -18.61 0.30
N PHE A 273 -8.72 -17.38 0.30
CA PHE A 273 -9.44 -16.19 0.74
C PHE A 273 -10.69 -15.95 -0.11
N ARG A 274 -10.56 -15.99 -1.45
CA ARG A 274 -11.67 -15.81 -2.39
C ARG A 274 -12.81 -16.79 -2.13
N GLU A 275 -12.48 -18.06 -1.93
CA GLU A 275 -13.47 -19.12 -1.64
C GLU A 275 -14.14 -18.92 -0.28
N ASN A 276 -13.37 -18.62 0.76
CA ASN A 276 -13.86 -18.53 2.13
C ASN A 276 -14.50 -17.18 2.47
N MET A 277 -14.37 -16.17 1.61
CA MET A 277 -14.98 -14.84 1.73
C MET A 277 -15.99 -14.54 0.61
N ALA A 278 -16.42 -15.56 -0.15
CA ALA A 278 -17.28 -15.40 -1.31
C ALA A 278 -18.56 -14.62 -1.01
N ASP A 279 -19.20 -14.85 0.15
CA ASP A 279 -20.39 -14.11 0.57
C ASP A 279 -20.13 -12.61 0.77
N PHE A 280 -18.96 -12.25 1.30
CA PHE A 280 -18.56 -10.85 1.44
C PHE A 280 -18.19 -10.21 0.10
N LEU A 281 -17.53 -10.94 -0.79
CA LEU A 281 -17.19 -10.51 -2.14
C LEU A 281 -18.46 -10.28 -2.99
N ASP A 282 -19.40 -11.23 -2.96
CA ASP A 282 -20.67 -11.16 -3.70
C ASP A 282 -21.58 -10.03 -3.19
N SER A 283 -21.53 -9.74 -1.88
CA SER A 283 -22.25 -8.60 -1.29
C SER A 283 -21.64 -7.24 -1.63
N GLY A 284 -20.44 -7.22 -2.24
CA GLY A 284 -19.68 -6.01 -2.50
C GLY A 284 -19.16 -5.33 -1.23
N LEU A 285 -18.99 -6.07 -0.13
CA LEU A 285 -18.39 -5.55 1.10
C LEU A 285 -16.92 -5.20 0.88
N ILE A 286 -16.18 -6.14 0.28
CA ILE A 286 -14.76 -5.99 -0.03
C ILE A 286 -14.65 -5.26 -1.36
N VAL A 287 -14.09 -4.06 -1.34
CA VAL A 287 -14.01 -3.17 -2.52
C VAL A 287 -12.65 -3.24 -3.20
N ASP A 288 -11.61 -3.63 -2.47
CA ASP A 288 -10.30 -3.89 -3.03
C ASP A 288 -9.56 -5.01 -2.28
N ILE A 289 -8.64 -5.62 -3.02
CA ILE A 289 -7.59 -6.49 -2.51
C ILE A 289 -6.26 -5.80 -2.73
N GLU A 290 -5.65 -5.31 -1.67
CA GLU A 290 -4.27 -4.83 -1.71
C GLU A 290 -3.32 -6.01 -1.58
N VAL A 291 -2.52 -6.26 -2.61
CA VAL A 291 -1.63 -7.41 -2.66
C VAL A 291 -0.30 -7.01 -2.03
N GLY A 292 0.10 -7.67 -0.94
CA GLY A 292 1.39 -7.44 -0.32
C GLY A 292 2.53 -7.92 -1.20
N LEU A 293 3.45 -7.03 -1.57
CA LEU A 293 4.53 -7.30 -2.55
C LEU A 293 5.94 -7.22 -1.95
N GLY A 294 6.04 -7.15 -0.62
CA GLY A 294 7.30 -6.95 0.07
C GLY A 294 7.13 -6.53 1.53
N PRO A 295 8.18 -5.98 2.15
CA PRO A 295 8.16 -5.46 3.51
C PRO A 295 7.06 -4.40 3.68
N ALA A 296 6.33 -4.45 4.79
CA ALA A 296 5.13 -3.66 5.07
C ALA A 296 4.04 -3.74 3.98
N GLY A 297 4.07 -4.78 3.14
CA GLY A 297 3.16 -4.98 2.01
C GLY A 297 3.55 -4.19 0.75
N GLU A 298 4.62 -3.41 0.81
CA GLU A 298 5.01 -2.49 -0.25
C GLU A 298 5.90 -3.17 -1.29
N LEU A 299 5.77 -2.79 -2.56
CA LEU A 299 6.62 -3.27 -3.65
C LEU A 299 8.01 -2.61 -3.56
N ARG A 300 8.85 -3.11 -2.66
CA ARG A 300 10.23 -2.63 -2.45
C ARG A 300 11.11 -3.68 -1.78
N TYR A 301 12.40 -3.37 -1.72
CA TYR A 301 13.33 -4.07 -0.85
C TYR A 301 13.29 -3.52 0.60
N PRO A 302 13.71 -4.32 1.62
CA PRO A 302 13.82 -3.87 3.00
C PRO A 302 15.11 -3.07 3.23
N SER A 303 15.27 -1.94 2.54
CA SER A 303 16.53 -1.17 2.55
C SER A 303 16.73 -0.26 3.76
N TYR A 304 15.68 -0.01 4.55
CA TYR A 304 15.71 0.84 5.76
C TYR A 304 15.14 0.14 7.01
N PRO A 305 15.62 -1.06 7.38
CA PRO A 305 15.07 -1.81 8.51
C PRO A 305 15.51 -1.21 9.85
N GLU A 306 14.57 -0.62 10.60
CA GLU A 306 14.81 -0.11 11.97
C GLU A 306 15.35 -1.20 12.90
N SER A 307 14.87 -2.45 12.73
CA SER A 307 15.36 -3.63 13.45
C SER A 307 16.86 -3.94 13.26
N GLN A 308 17.51 -3.37 12.24
CA GLN A 308 18.95 -3.51 12.00
C GLN A 308 19.71 -2.19 12.22
N GLY A 309 19.08 -1.22 12.89
CA GLY A 309 19.72 0.03 13.30
C GLY A 309 19.70 1.13 12.26
N TRP A 310 18.92 1.01 11.18
CA TRP A 310 18.67 2.13 10.29
C TRP A 310 17.90 3.24 11.03
N GLU A 311 18.33 4.49 10.83
CA GLU A 311 17.67 5.69 11.35
C GLU A 311 17.50 6.71 10.23
N PHE A 312 16.34 7.38 10.20
CA PHE A 312 16.10 8.45 9.23
C PHE A 312 17.09 9.62 9.45
N PRO A 313 17.72 10.18 8.41
CA PRO A 313 17.49 9.95 6.98
C PRO A 313 18.59 9.09 6.30
N GLY A 314 19.08 8.01 6.91
CA GLY A 314 20.11 7.16 6.31
C GLY A 314 19.78 6.67 4.89
N ILE A 315 20.80 6.53 4.02
CA ILE A 315 20.61 6.09 2.63
C ILE A 315 20.03 4.68 2.48
N GLY A 316 20.13 3.84 3.52
CA GLY A 316 19.73 2.43 3.44
C GLY A 316 20.80 1.54 2.81
N GLN A 317 20.47 0.25 2.58
CA GLN A 317 21.35 -0.68 1.87
C GLN A 317 20.62 -1.46 0.77
N PHE A 318 21.37 -1.89 -0.25
CA PHE A 318 20.88 -2.86 -1.23
C PHE A 318 20.69 -4.23 -0.57
N GLN A 319 19.59 -4.91 -0.88
CA GLN A 319 19.18 -6.15 -0.19
C GLN A 319 19.20 -7.38 -1.12
N CYS A 320 20.22 -7.49 -1.96
CA CYS A 320 20.35 -8.50 -3.02
C CYS A 320 21.48 -9.51 -2.83
N TYR A 321 21.93 -9.71 -1.58
CA TYR A 321 23.09 -10.56 -1.26
C TYR A 321 22.71 -11.99 -0.84
N ASP A 322 21.44 -12.38 -0.98
CA ASP A 322 21.07 -13.78 -0.87
C ASP A 322 21.60 -14.55 -2.08
N LYS A 323 21.95 -15.84 -1.88
CA LYS A 323 22.59 -16.62 -2.95
C LYS A 323 21.79 -16.68 -4.25
N TYR A 324 20.47 -16.52 -4.20
CA TYR A 324 19.60 -16.63 -5.37
C TYR A 324 19.68 -15.38 -6.24
N LEU A 325 19.62 -14.19 -5.63
CA LEU A 325 19.83 -12.92 -6.33
C LEU A 325 21.28 -12.73 -6.76
N GLU A 326 22.26 -13.20 -5.98
CA GLU A 326 23.67 -13.21 -6.40
C GLU A 326 23.92 -14.10 -7.63
N GLU A 327 23.35 -15.31 -7.64
CA GLU A 327 23.42 -16.23 -8.79
C GLU A 327 22.80 -15.59 -10.03
N ASP A 328 21.62 -14.98 -9.89
CA ASP A 328 20.91 -14.32 -10.98
C ASP A 328 21.71 -13.13 -11.55
N PHE A 329 22.20 -12.23 -10.69
CA PHE A 329 23.00 -11.09 -11.13
C PHE A 329 24.26 -11.54 -11.89
N ARG A 330 24.99 -12.53 -11.35
CA ARG A 330 26.21 -13.06 -12.00
C ARG A 330 25.89 -13.65 -13.37
N ALA A 331 24.77 -14.37 -13.51
CA ALA A 331 24.34 -14.93 -14.78
C ALA A 331 24.04 -13.83 -15.81
N VAL A 332 23.24 -12.83 -15.42
CA VAL A 332 22.85 -11.71 -16.30
C VAL A 332 24.06 -10.84 -16.67
N ALA A 333 24.97 -10.58 -15.74
CA ALA A 333 26.23 -9.86 -16.03
C ALA A 333 27.13 -10.64 -17.00
N THR A 334 27.24 -11.96 -16.84
CA THR A 334 28.00 -12.83 -17.74
C THR A 334 27.39 -12.83 -19.15
N GLU A 335 26.07 -12.91 -19.27
CA GLU A 335 25.36 -12.86 -20.56
C GLU A 335 25.55 -11.50 -21.26
N ALA A 336 25.59 -10.41 -20.49
CA ALA A 336 25.91 -9.07 -21.00
C ALA A 336 27.39 -8.89 -21.42
N GLY A 337 28.23 -9.92 -21.28
CA GLY A 337 29.65 -9.88 -21.64
C GLY A 337 30.56 -9.32 -20.56
N HIS A 338 30.04 -9.13 -19.34
CA HIS A 338 30.75 -8.56 -18.20
C HIS A 338 30.77 -9.50 -16.99
N PRO A 339 31.39 -10.70 -17.10
CA PRO A 339 31.49 -11.65 -15.99
C PRO A 339 32.30 -11.10 -14.81
N GLU A 340 33.05 -10.01 -14.99
CA GLU A 340 33.79 -9.30 -13.95
C GLU A 340 32.95 -8.35 -13.10
N TRP A 341 31.69 -8.08 -13.47
CA TRP A 341 30.82 -7.21 -12.68
C TRP A 341 30.30 -7.94 -11.44
N GLU A 342 30.45 -7.28 -10.29
CA GLU A 342 30.02 -7.76 -8.98
C GLU A 342 28.94 -6.84 -8.41
N LEU A 343 28.23 -7.31 -7.38
CA LEU A 343 27.32 -6.46 -6.61
C LEU A 343 28.10 -5.29 -5.97
N PRO A 344 27.45 -4.16 -5.66
CA PRO A 344 28.14 -2.96 -5.17
C PRO A 344 29.02 -3.15 -3.93
N GLY A 345 28.67 -4.10 -3.05
CA GLY A 345 29.36 -4.36 -1.79
C GLY A 345 29.52 -3.10 -0.94
N ASP A 346 30.67 -3.00 -0.27
CA ASP A 346 31.04 -1.89 0.61
C ASP A 346 31.07 -0.53 -0.10
N ALA A 347 31.11 -0.48 -1.44
CA ALA A 347 31.08 0.79 -2.17
C ALA A 347 29.78 1.57 -1.94
N ALA A 348 28.68 0.86 -1.64
CA ALA A 348 27.37 1.44 -1.35
C ALA A 348 27.19 1.93 0.09
N GLY A 349 28.16 1.66 0.99
CA GLY A 349 28.11 2.10 2.38
C GLY A 349 27.15 1.32 3.28
N GLU A 350 26.93 1.89 4.47
CA GLU A 350 26.07 1.37 5.53
C GLU A 350 24.72 2.08 5.60
N TYR A 351 23.77 1.49 6.33
CA TYR A 351 22.38 2.00 6.45
C TYR A 351 22.27 3.51 6.71
N ASN A 352 23.13 4.05 7.58
CA ASN A 352 23.04 5.42 8.10
C ASN A 352 24.04 6.40 7.48
N ASP A 353 24.76 5.98 6.44
CA ASP A 353 25.64 6.88 5.71
C ASP A 353 24.83 7.97 4.97
N THR A 354 25.50 9.06 4.61
CA THR A 354 24.98 10.01 3.62
C THR A 354 25.49 9.63 2.22
N PRO A 355 24.86 10.09 1.13
CA PRO A 355 25.31 9.73 -0.22
C PRO A 355 26.79 10.04 -0.48
N GLU A 356 27.28 11.15 0.06
CA GLU A 356 28.66 11.62 -0.13
C GLU A 356 29.70 10.88 0.72
N ASP A 357 29.27 10.11 1.73
CA ASP A 357 30.15 9.22 2.48
C ASP A 357 30.49 7.94 1.69
N THR A 358 29.79 7.70 0.59
CA THR A 358 29.89 6.46 -0.19
C THR A 358 30.52 6.68 -1.56
N ARG A 359 31.21 5.67 -2.08
CA ARG A 359 31.70 5.70 -3.47
C ARG A 359 30.57 5.48 -4.47
N PHE A 360 29.53 4.75 -4.08
CA PHE A 360 28.46 4.40 -5.00
C PHE A 360 27.56 5.59 -5.30
N PHE A 361 27.16 6.36 -4.28
CA PHE A 361 26.13 7.42 -4.40
C PHE A 361 26.69 8.85 -4.47
N ALA A 362 28.00 9.06 -4.33
CA ALA A 362 28.62 10.39 -4.43
C ALA A 362 28.16 11.15 -5.68
N ALA A 363 27.78 12.42 -5.53
CA ALA A 363 27.15 13.20 -6.59
C ALA A 363 28.02 13.25 -7.87
N ASP A 364 29.33 13.44 -7.68
CA ASP A 364 30.31 13.55 -8.76
C ASP A 364 31.15 12.25 -8.86
N GLY A 365 31.05 11.58 -10.00
CA GLY A 365 31.86 10.39 -10.28
C GLY A 365 31.48 9.14 -9.48
N GLY A 366 30.32 9.16 -8.80
CA GLY A 366 29.80 8.00 -8.08
C GLY A 366 29.59 6.78 -8.99
N THR A 367 29.70 5.59 -8.41
CA THR A 367 29.60 4.32 -9.15
C THR A 367 28.24 4.17 -9.83
N TYR A 368 27.16 4.73 -9.28
CA TYR A 368 25.82 4.75 -9.88
C TYR A 368 25.77 5.40 -11.28
N LEU A 369 26.74 6.27 -11.61
CA LEU A 369 26.88 6.92 -12.92
C LEU A 369 27.75 6.14 -13.90
N THR A 370 28.35 5.02 -13.49
CA THR A 370 29.15 4.16 -14.37
C THR A 370 28.24 3.21 -15.16
N GLU A 371 28.77 2.59 -16.21
CA GLU A 371 28.04 1.55 -16.95
C GLU A 371 27.63 0.37 -16.04
N ALA A 372 28.57 -0.14 -15.24
CA ALA A 372 28.33 -1.22 -14.29
C ALA A 372 27.27 -0.83 -13.24
N GLY A 373 27.33 0.39 -12.69
CA GLY A 373 26.34 0.87 -11.71
C GLY A 373 24.94 1.03 -12.31
N ARG A 374 24.83 1.58 -13.52
CA ARG A 374 23.54 1.67 -14.24
C ARG A 374 22.98 0.30 -14.58
N PHE A 375 23.84 -0.64 -14.97
CA PHE A 375 23.45 -2.02 -15.24
C PHE A 375 22.90 -2.70 -13.98
N PHE A 376 23.63 -2.62 -12.87
CA PHE A 376 23.18 -3.13 -11.58
C PHE A 376 21.84 -2.52 -11.14
N LEU A 377 21.69 -1.19 -11.20
CA LEU A 377 20.44 -0.53 -10.81
C LEU A 377 19.27 -0.89 -11.73
N THR A 378 19.53 -1.08 -13.02
CA THR A 378 18.51 -1.56 -13.98
C THR A 378 18.08 -2.97 -13.65
N TRP A 379 19.02 -3.89 -13.39
CA TRP A 379 18.73 -5.25 -12.96
C TRP A 379 17.93 -5.26 -11.64
N TYR A 380 18.42 -4.57 -10.62
CA TYR A 380 17.85 -4.57 -9.27
C TYR A 380 16.42 -4.02 -9.24
N SER A 381 16.17 -2.93 -9.97
CA SER A 381 14.82 -2.35 -10.10
C SER A 381 13.89 -3.18 -10.98
N SER A 382 14.42 -3.85 -12.02
CA SER A 382 13.61 -4.73 -12.90
C SER A 382 13.10 -5.96 -12.15
N LYS A 383 13.85 -6.49 -11.18
CA LYS A 383 13.38 -7.60 -10.32
C LYS A 383 12.12 -7.25 -9.53
N LEU A 384 11.96 -6.00 -9.09
CA LEU A 384 10.70 -5.55 -8.46
C LEU A 384 9.55 -5.52 -9.48
N LEU A 385 9.78 -5.02 -10.69
CA LEU A 385 8.76 -5.00 -11.74
C LEU A 385 8.28 -6.41 -12.08
N GLU A 386 9.21 -7.35 -12.28
CA GLU A 386 8.93 -8.76 -12.54
C GLU A 386 8.19 -9.44 -11.38
N HIS A 387 8.59 -9.17 -10.13
CA HIS A 387 7.90 -9.68 -8.95
C HIS A 387 6.45 -9.19 -8.88
N GLY A 388 6.27 -7.87 -8.95
CA GLY A 388 4.96 -7.23 -8.92
C GLY A 388 4.04 -7.79 -10.00
N ASP A 389 4.53 -7.91 -11.23
CA ASP A 389 3.77 -8.42 -12.37
C ASP A 389 3.28 -9.86 -12.13
N ARG A 390 4.17 -10.76 -11.71
CA ARG A 390 3.83 -12.17 -11.49
C ARG A 390 2.84 -12.37 -10.35
N VAL A 391 3.04 -11.68 -9.22
CA VAL A 391 2.15 -11.82 -8.06
C VAL A 391 0.77 -11.21 -8.35
N LEU A 392 0.72 -10.06 -9.03
CA LEU A 392 -0.56 -9.46 -9.45
C LEU A 392 -1.28 -10.28 -10.53
N ASP A 393 -0.55 -11.00 -11.38
CA ASP A 393 -1.14 -11.92 -12.32
C ASP A 393 -1.87 -13.08 -11.61
N GLU A 394 -1.24 -13.66 -10.58
CA GLU A 394 -1.88 -14.66 -9.71
C GLU A 394 -3.06 -14.08 -8.91
N ALA A 395 -2.95 -12.84 -8.42
CA ALA A 395 -4.05 -12.16 -7.74
C ALA A 395 -5.25 -11.96 -8.69
N ASN A 396 -5.00 -11.48 -9.92
CA ASN A 396 -6.03 -11.33 -10.92
C ASN A 396 -6.71 -12.67 -11.27
N MET A 397 -5.94 -13.76 -11.38
CA MET A 397 -6.53 -15.10 -11.54
C MET A 397 -7.36 -15.53 -10.32
N ALA A 398 -6.87 -15.28 -9.11
CA ALA A 398 -7.55 -15.63 -7.87
C ALA A 398 -8.87 -14.86 -7.69
N PHE A 399 -8.97 -13.60 -8.14
CA PHE A 399 -10.15 -12.75 -7.98
C PHE A 399 -10.92 -12.48 -9.27
N LEU A 400 -10.61 -13.19 -10.36
CA LEU A 400 -11.27 -13.05 -11.66
C LEU A 400 -12.80 -13.12 -11.53
N GLY A 401 -13.51 -12.12 -12.07
CA GLY A 401 -14.96 -12.02 -12.01
C GLY A 401 -15.55 -11.48 -10.71
N CYS A 402 -14.75 -11.17 -9.69
CA CYS A 402 -15.22 -10.46 -8.49
C CYS A 402 -15.31 -8.95 -8.77
N SER A 403 -16.36 -8.29 -8.26
CA SER A 403 -16.57 -6.83 -8.43
C SER A 403 -15.76 -6.01 -7.43
N LEU A 404 -14.44 -6.05 -7.56
CA LEU A 404 -13.47 -5.37 -6.69
C LEU A 404 -12.30 -4.79 -7.52
N LYS A 405 -11.42 -4.03 -6.88
CA LYS A 405 -10.14 -3.58 -7.45
C LYS A 405 -8.97 -4.40 -6.90
N LEU A 406 -7.89 -4.49 -7.65
CA LEU A 406 -6.59 -4.90 -7.10
C LEU A 406 -5.82 -3.63 -6.74
N ALA A 407 -4.96 -3.69 -5.74
CA ALA A 407 -4.06 -2.59 -5.41
C ALA A 407 -2.65 -3.10 -5.14
N ALA A 408 -1.67 -2.28 -5.50
CA ALA A 408 -0.27 -2.48 -5.18
C ALA A 408 0.23 -1.22 -4.46
N LYS A 409 0.85 -1.43 -3.30
CA LYS A 409 1.38 -0.34 -2.50
C LYS A 409 2.81 -0.01 -2.89
N VAL A 410 3.07 1.27 -3.12
CA VAL A 410 4.40 1.82 -3.46
C VAL A 410 4.81 2.82 -2.39
N SER A 411 5.99 2.59 -1.80
CA SER A 411 6.49 3.38 -0.68
C SER A 411 7.00 4.76 -1.10
N GLY A 412 6.78 5.77 -0.25
CA GLY A 412 7.17 7.16 -0.44
C GLY A 412 8.55 7.44 0.14
N ILE A 413 9.60 7.06 -0.58
CA ILE A 413 10.99 7.26 -0.14
C ILE A 413 11.44 8.69 -0.45
N HIS A 414 11.09 9.62 0.44
CA HIS A 414 11.18 11.05 0.17
C HIS A 414 12.53 11.68 0.55
N TRP A 415 13.34 11.02 1.39
CA TRP A 415 14.67 11.51 1.75
C TRP A 415 15.69 11.22 0.64
N TRP A 416 16.70 12.08 0.53
CA TRP A 416 17.64 12.15 -0.59
C TRP A 416 17.04 12.39 -1.97
N TYR A 417 15.73 12.62 -2.11
CA TYR A 417 15.08 12.95 -3.39
C TYR A 417 15.66 14.22 -4.05
N ARG A 418 16.21 15.16 -3.26
CA ARG A 418 16.88 16.37 -3.81
C ARG A 418 18.37 16.15 -4.10
N HIS A 419 18.95 15.04 -3.66
CA HIS A 419 20.31 14.66 -3.99
C HIS A 419 20.31 14.00 -5.38
N PRO A 420 21.25 14.29 -6.29
CA PRO A 420 21.23 13.75 -7.66
C PRO A 420 21.25 12.22 -7.75
N SER A 421 21.77 11.54 -6.73
CA SER A 421 21.77 10.07 -6.70
C SER A 421 20.45 9.45 -6.24
N HIS A 422 19.55 10.19 -5.57
CA HIS A 422 18.31 9.62 -5.01
C HIS A 422 18.57 8.34 -4.19
N ALA A 423 19.65 8.32 -3.40
CA ALA A 423 20.25 7.10 -2.85
C ALA A 423 19.27 6.15 -2.16
N ALA A 424 18.35 6.68 -1.35
CA ALA A 424 17.36 5.86 -0.65
C ALA A 424 16.32 5.22 -1.58
N GLU A 425 15.88 5.93 -2.62
CA GLU A 425 15.00 5.36 -3.65
C GLU A 425 15.73 4.23 -4.37
N LEU A 426 17.01 4.43 -4.74
CA LEU A 426 17.83 3.40 -5.38
C LEU A 426 17.99 2.16 -4.50
N ALA A 427 18.32 2.32 -3.22
CA ALA A 427 18.47 1.22 -2.27
C ALA A 427 17.15 0.44 -2.08
N ALA A 428 16.01 1.15 -2.05
CA ALA A 428 14.67 0.56 -2.00
C ALA A 428 14.25 -0.14 -3.30
N GLY A 429 15.00 0.04 -4.39
CA GLY A 429 14.79 -0.58 -5.69
C GLY A 429 14.03 0.29 -6.70
N TYR A 430 13.66 1.52 -6.32
CA TYR A 430 13.12 2.51 -7.25
C TYR A 430 14.26 3.22 -7.96
N TYR A 431 14.54 2.82 -9.20
CA TYR A 431 15.59 3.47 -10.00
C TYR A 431 15.09 4.82 -10.58
N ASN A 432 14.85 5.77 -9.68
CA ASN A 432 14.45 7.14 -9.96
C ASN A 432 15.66 8.06 -9.81
N VAL A 433 16.04 8.78 -10.86
CA VAL A 433 17.13 9.78 -10.84
C VAL A 433 16.81 10.90 -11.81
N PRO A 434 17.49 12.07 -11.76
CA PRO A 434 17.30 13.11 -12.75
C PRO A 434 17.49 12.57 -14.18
N GLY A 435 16.45 12.67 -15.01
CA GLY A 435 16.45 12.15 -16.38
C GLY A 435 15.99 10.70 -16.54
N ARG A 436 15.59 10.01 -15.46
CA ARG A 436 15.03 8.65 -15.48
C ARG A 436 13.88 8.52 -14.48
N ASP A 437 12.65 8.35 -14.97
CA ASP A 437 11.49 8.11 -14.12
C ASP A 437 11.49 6.66 -13.59
N GLY A 438 11.58 6.49 -12.26
CA GLY A 438 11.55 5.18 -11.61
C GLY A 438 10.15 4.64 -11.29
N TYR A 439 9.12 5.49 -11.29
CA TYR A 439 7.76 5.14 -10.86
C TYR A 439 6.82 4.84 -12.04
N ARG A 440 7.04 5.49 -13.18
CA ARG A 440 6.23 5.27 -14.38
C ARG A 440 6.34 3.84 -14.95
N PRO A 441 7.49 3.14 -14.91
CA PRO A 441 7.53 1.71 -15.23
C PRO A 441 6.66 0.86 -14.29
N VAL A 442 6.59 1.21 -12.99
CA VAL A 442 5.71 0.53 -12.03
C VAL A 442 4.24 0.75 -12.45
N ALA A 443 3.84 2.00 -12.71
CA ALA A 443 2.50 2.30 -13.21
C ALA A 443 2.18 1.57 -14.53
N ARG A 444 3.13 1.47 -15.46
CA ARG A 444 2.94 0.74 -16.72
C ARG A 444 2.77 -0.76 -16.51
N MET A 445 3.51 -1.35 -15.57
CA MET A 445 3.33 -2.75 -15.17
C MET A 445 1.91 -2.95 -14.62
N LEU A 446 1.47 -2.09 -13.70
CA LEU A 446 0.12 -2.16 -13.14
C LEU A 446 -0.98 -2.03 -14.21
N ALA A 447 -0.76 -1.22 -15.25
CA ALA A 447 -1.75 -0.96 -16.30
C ALA A 447 -2.21 -2.22 -17.06
N ARG A 448 -1.42 -3.29 -17.08
CA ARG A 448 -1.85 -4.55 -17.71
C ARG A 448 -2.77 -5.38 -16.81
N HIS A 449 -2.78 -5.14 -15.51
CA HIS A 449 -3.64 -5.87 -14.57
C HIS A 449 -4.97 -5.12 -14.43
N ASP A 450 -6.05 -5.72 -14.95
CA ASP A 450 -7.37 -5.09 -14.88
C ASP A 450 -7.74 -4.77 -13.43
N GLY A 451 -8.29 -3.57 -13.23
CA GLY A 451 -8.66 -3.08 -11.91
C GLY A 451 -7.50 -2.78 -10.95
N ALA A 452 -6.23 -2.83 -11.39
CA ALA A 452 -5.11 -2.47 -10.53
C ALA A 452 -5.06 -0.96 -10.22
N VAL A 453 -4.73 -0.65 -8.97
CA VAL A 453 -4.59 0.71 -8.43
C VAL A 453 -3.18 0.85 -7.87
N LEU A 454 -2.52 1.98 -8.16
CA LEU A 454 -1.26 2.35 -7.50
C LEU A 454 -1.61 3.07 -6.19
N ASN A 455 -1.38 2.43 -5.05
CA ASN A 455 -1.56 3.06 -3.73
C ASN A 455 -0.23 3.64 -3.25
N PHE A 456 -0.18 4.96 -3.02
CA PHE A 456 1.06 5.68 -2.70
C PHE A 456 1.00 6.35 -1.33
N THR A 457 2.07 6.27 -0.55
CA THR A 457 2.13 6.86 0.80
C THR A 457 2.72 8.30 0.81
N CYS A 458 2.88 8.89 2.00
CA CYS A 458 3.38 10.26 2.24
C CYS A 458 2.46 11.40 1.78
N ALA A 459 1.17 11.14 1.58
CA ALA A 459 0.24 12.15 1.06
C ALA A 459 -0.01 13.33 2.01
N GLU A 460 0.38 13.24 3.27
CA GLU A 460 0.23 14.28 4.29
C GLU A 460 1.47 15.17 4.46
N MET A 461 2.63 14.70 4.00
CA MET A 461 3.91 15.32 4.29
C MET A 461 4.18 16.56 3.44
N ARG A 462 4.87 17.53 4.05
CA ARG A 462 5.32 18.75 3.37
C ARG A 462 6.84 18.89 3.43
N ASP A 463 7.44 19.42 2.37
CA ASP A 463 8.90 19.61 2.28
C ASP A 463 9.44 20.45 3.45
N SER A 464 8.69 21.49 3.86
CA SER A 464 9.05 22.38 4.97
C SER A 464 8.98 21.74 6.38
N GLU A 465 8.45 20.53 6.51
CA GLU A 465 8.41 19.77 7.78
C GLU A 465 9.65 18.87 7.94
N GLN A 466 10.47 18.78 6.90
CA GLN A 466 11.58 17.84 6.82
C GLN A 466 12.89 18.53 7.21
N PRO A 467 13.80 17.83 7.91
CA PRO A 467 15.11 18.39 8.22
C PRO A 467 15.91 18.66 6.92
N PRO A 468 16.57 19.83 6.79
CA PRO A 468 17.31 20.19 5.57
C PRO A 468 18.38 19.17 5.16
N GLU A 469 19.05 18.56 6.14
CA GLU A 469 20.08 17.53 5.97
C GLU A 469 19.58 16.25 5.29
N ALA A 470 18.28 15.95 5.38
CA ALA A 470 17.69 14.79 4.72
C ALA A 470 17.53 14.97 3.21
N MET A 471 17.76 16.17 2.67
CA MET A 471 17.54 16.52 1.26
C MET A 471 16.17 16.04 0.74
N SER A 472 15.17 16.14 1.63
CA SER A 472 13.87 15.51 1.48
C SER A 472 12.91 16.33 0.62
N SER A 473 12.05 15.67 -0.18
CA SER A 473 11.02 16.36 -0.99
C SER A 473 9.76 15.53 -1.23
N PRO A 474 8.99 15.19 -0.17
CA PRO A 474 7.76 14.40 -0.30
C PRO A 474 6.73 15.05 -1.24
N GLU A 475 6.62 16.39 -1.28
CA GLU A 475 5.63 17.05 -2.16
C GLU A 475 5.97 16.83 -3.64
N ARG A 476 7.26 16.79 -4.01
CA ARG A 476 7.66 16.51 -5.40
C ARG A 476 7.50 15.04 -5.74
N LEU A 477 7.84 14.16 -4.80
CA LEU A 477 7.71 12.72 -4.97
C LEU A 477 6.26 12.29 -5.19
N VAL A 478 5.33 12.71 -4.33
CA VAL A 478 3.89 12.41 -4.49
C VAL A 478 3.37 12.92 -5.84
N ARG A 479 3.75 14.14 -6.24
CA ARG A 479 3.40 14.68 -7.56
C ARG A 479 3.91 13.82 -8.71
N GLN A 480 5.14 13.30 -8.61
CA GLN A 480 5.71 12.41 -9.63
C GLN A 480 4.93 11.10 -9.70
N ALA A 481 4.77 10.40 -8.58
CA ALA A 481 4.14 9.08 -8.52
C ALA A 481 2.68 9.10 -9.00
N LEU A 482 1.87 10.06 -8.54
CA LEU A 482 0.48 10.19 -8.97
C LEU A 482 0.38 10.56 -10.47
N SER A 483 1.27 11.43 -10.95
CA SER A 483 1.33 11.76 -12.37
C SER A 483 1.72 10.56 -13.23
N ALA A 484 2.60 9.71 -12.73
CA ALA A 484 3.00 8.48 -13.40
C ALA A 484 1.83 7.51 -13.57
N ALA A 485 1.05 7.28 -12.49
CA ALA A 485 -0.17 6.47 -12.53
C ALA A 485 -1.18 6.98 -13.56
N TRP A 486 -1.57 8.26 -13.46
CA TRP A 486 -2.56 8.84 -14.36
C TRP A 486 -2.12 8.85 -15.82
N ARG A 487 -0.83 9.03 -16.08
CA ARG A 487 -0.27 9.03 -17.44
C ARG A 487 -0.32 7.66 -18.11
N GLU A 488 -0.17 6.59 -17.32
CA GLU A 488 -0.30 5.20 -17.80
C GLU A 488 -1.75 4.68 -17.74
N GLY A 489 -2.71 5.54 -17.38
CA GLY A 489 -4.13 5.17 -17.31
C GLY A 489 -4.51 4.34 -16.09
N VAL A 490 -3.65 4.31 -15.07
CA VAL A 490 -3.86 3.59 -13.82
C VAL A 490 -4.51 4.51 -12.79
N GLU A 491 -5.47 3.98 -12.03
CA GLU A 491 -6.03 4.70 -10.89
C GLU A 491 -4.98 4.83 -9.79
N ALA A 492 -4.92 5.99 -9.13
CA ALA A 492 -4.02 6.22 -8.01
C ALA A 492 -4.81 6.35 -6.71
N ALA A 493 -4.35 5.77 -5.61
CA ALA A 493 -4.85 5.98 -4.26
C ALA A 493 -3.72 6.52 -3.36
N CYS A 494 -4.08 7.05 -2.20
CA CYS A 494 -3.11 7.64 -1.29
C CYS A 494 -3.28 7.22 0.17
N GLU A 495 -2.17 7.20 0.90
CA GLU A 495 -2.11 7.05 2.36
C GLU A 495 -1.27 8.15 2.99
N ASN A 496 -1.53 8.47 4.27
CA ASN A 496 -0.55 9.17 5.09
C ASN A 496 0.48 8.18 5.62
N ALA A 497 1.76 8.58 5.60
CA ALA A 497 2.86 7.73 6.06
C ALA A 497 2.95 7.68 7.59
N LEU A 498 2.70 8.80 8.26
CA LEU A 498 2.75 8.91 9.73
C LEU A 498 1.40 9.36 10.28
N SER A 499 1.09 8.95 11.52
CA SER A 499 -0.11 9.42 12.23
C SER A 499 -0.08 10.94 12.38
N ARG A 500 -1.10 11.61 11.80
CA ARG A 500 -1.25 13.07 11.85
C ARG A 500 -2.70 13.43 12.17
N TYR A 501 -2.89 14.36 13.10
CA TYR A 501 -4.23 14.79 13.55
C TYR A 501 -4.49 16.28 13.29
N ASP A 502 -3.50 17.00 12.77
CA ASP A 502 -3.57 18.43 12.51
C ASP A 502 -4.17 18.76 11.14
N ARG A 503 -4.76 19.97 11.06
CA ARG A 503 -5.40 20.47 9.84
C ARG A 503 -4.43 20.65 8.67
N ARG A 504 -3.13 20.85 8.95
CA ARG A 504 -2.10 21.02 7.92
C ARG A 504 -1.86 19.72 7.14
N GLY A 505 -1.73 18.59 7.82
CA GLY A 505 -1.63 17.27 7.18
C GLY A 505 -2.89 16.95 6.36
N TYR A 506 -4.08 17.18 6.93
CA TYR A 506 -5.34 16.99 6.22
C TYR A 506 -5.47 17.85 4.95
N ASN A 507 -5.09 19.13 5.01
CA ASN A 507 -5.09 20.01 3.84
C ASN A 507 -4.10 19.55 2.76
N GLN A 508 -2.96 18.99 3.14
CA GLN A 508 -1.99 18.43 2.19
C GLN A 508 -2.55 17.17 1.50
N MET A 509 -3.21 16.29 2.25
CA MET A 509 -3.89 15.12 1.69
C MET A 509 -5.03 15.52 0.74
N LEU A 510 -5.81 16.55 1.10
CA LEU A 510 -6.87 17.11 0.24
C LEU A 510 -6.31 17.67 -1.07
N LEU A 511 -5.18 18.39 -1.02
CA LEU A 511 -4.49 18.87 -2.21
C LEU A 511 -4.03 17.70 -3.08
N ASN A 512 -3.39 16.68 -2.50
CA ASN A 512 -2.93 15.52 -3.25
C ASN A 512 -4.10 14.69 -3.82
N ALA A 513 -5.23 14.63 -3.12
CA ALA A 513 -6.42 13.90 -3.57
C ALA A 513 -7.10 14.55 -4.77
N ARG A 514 -7.06 15.87 -4.87
CA ARG A 514 -7.59 16.69 -5.98
C ARG A 514 -6.59 17.82 -6.29
N PRO A 515 -5.53 17.55 -7.07
CA PRO A 515 -4.44 18.49 -7.30
C PRO A 515 -4.83 19.82 -7.96
N ASN A 516 -5.99 19.88 -8.61
CA ASN A 516 -6.50 21.07 -9.28
C ASN A 516 -7.91 21.45 -8.79
N GLY A 517 -8.23 21.07 -7.55
CA GLY A 517 -9.50 21.36 -6.88
C GLY A 517 -10.72 20.62 -7.43
N VAL A 518 -11.89 21.09 -7.02
CA VAL A 518 -13.20 20.68 -7.51
C VAL A 518 -13.44 21.33 -8.87
N GLY A 519 -13.83 20.54 -9.86
CA GLY A 519 -14.12 21.05 -11.20
C GLY A 519 -15.29 20.31 -11.86
N PRO A 520 -15.97 20.94 -12.83
CA PRO A 520 -17.00 20.25 -13.58
C PRO A 520 -16.40 19.04 -14.32
N ALA A 521 -17.12 17.92 -14.34
CA ALA A 521 -16.85 16.86 -15.32
C ALA A 521 -16.85 17.54 -16.70
N ALA A 522 -15.74 17.47 -17.43
CA ALA A 522 -15.46 18.35 -18.56
C ALA A 522 -16.61 18.41 -19.58
N ALA A 523 -17.46 19.43 -19.47
CA ALA A 523 -18.48 19.75 -20.45
C ALA A 523 -17.77 20.39 -21.64
N GLY A 524 -17.37 19.57 -22.62
CA GLY A 524 -16.72 20.05 -23.85
C GLY A 524 -15.46 19.30 -24.31
N GLY A 525 -15.23 18.06 -23.86
CA GLY A 525 -14.12 17.24 -24.38
C GLY A 525 -12.75 17.53 -23.78
N GLY A 526 -12.69 18.24 -22.65
CA GLY A 526 -11.48 18.30 -21.81
C GLY A 526 -11.21 16.98 -21.08
N ALA A 527 -9.99 16.77 -20.61
CA ALA A 527 -9.67 15.61 -19.78
C ALA A 527 -10.43 15.70 -18.44
N PRO A 528 -10.93 14.57 -17.89
CA PRO A 528 -11.60 14.56 -16.58
C PRO A 528 -10.67 15.12 -15.49
N PRO A 529 -11.22 15.76 -14.44
CA PRO A 529 -10.43 16.28 -13.33
C PRO A 529 -9.64 15.14 -12.68
N ARG A 530 -8.35 15.39 -12.45
CA ARG A 530 -7.48 14.42 -11.80
C ARG A 530 -7.88 14.31 -10.34
N ARG A 531 -8.20 13.10 -9.91
CA ARG A 531 -8.46 12.78 -8.51
C ARG A 531 -8.03 11.37 -8.21
N VAL A 532 -7.61 11.14 -6.97
CA VAL A 532 -7.31 9.79 -6.49
C VAL A 532 -8.60 8.97 -6.37
N ALA A 533 -8.47 7.65 -6.38
CA ALA A 533 -9.55 6.69 -6.28
C ALA A 533 -10.06 6.56 -4.84
N ALA A 534 -9.15 6.66 -3.88
CA ALA A 534 -9.43 6.61 -2.46
C ALA A 534 -8.28 7.26 -1.68
N VAL A 535 -8.56 7.62 -0.43
CA VAL A 535 -7.54 7.91 0.57
C VAL A 535 -7.74 7.02 1.77
N THR A 536 -6.68 6.41 2.26
CA THR A 536 -6.72 5.54 3.43
C THR A 536 -5.91 6.14 4.57
N TYR A 537 -6.59 6.46 5.67
CA TYR A 537 -6.02 7.15 6.82
C TYR A 537 -5.39 6.17 7.82
N LEU A 538 -4.10 6.38 8.10
CA LEU A 538 -3.33 5.68 9.13
C LEU A 538 -3.39 6.48 10.44
N ARG A 539 -3.95 5.96 11.54
CA ARG A 539 -4.71 4.71 11.74
C ARG A 539 -5.80 4.97 12.78
N LEU A 540 -6.81 4.10 12.86
CA LEU A 540 -7.77 4.11 13.97
C LEU A 540 -7.03 3.94 15.31
N SER A 541 -7.16 4.93 16.18
CA SER A 541 -6.57 4.95 17.51
C SER A 541 -7.48 5.70 18.48
N ASP A 542 -7.26 5.53 19.79
CA ASP A 542 -7.94 6.34 20.80
C ASP A 542 -7.60 7.83 20.66
N GLU A 543 -6.38 8.13 20.20
CA GLU A 543 -5.93 9.50 19.95
C GLU A 543 -6.70 10.16 18.81
N LEU A 544 -6.96 9.46 17.70
CA LEU A 544 -7.84 9.92 16.62
C LEU A 544 -9.25 10.24 17.14
N LEU A 545 -9.73 9.42 18.08
CA LEU A 545 -11.09 9.48 18.60
C LEU A 545 -11.27 10.48 19.76
N THR A 546 -10.22 11.19 20.19
CA THR A 546 -10.36 12.33 21.10
C THR A 546 -11.25 13.42 20.49
N ALA A 547 -11.95 14.21 21.31
CA ALA A 547 -12.95 15.17 20.84
C ALA A 547 -12.38 16.17 19.81
N THR A 548 -11.25 16.80 20.12
CA THR A 548 -10.56 17.74 19.21
C THR A 548 -10.12 17.06 17.91
N ASN A 549 -9.37 15.97 17.98
CA ASN A 549 -8.82 15.31 16.79
C ASN A 549 -9.93 14.76 15.90
N PHE A 550 -10.97 14.17 16.50
CA PHE A 550 -12.08 13.62 15.75
C PHE A 550 -12.91 14.72 15.08
N ARG A 551 -13.02 15.92 15.68
CA ARG A 551 -13.69 17.05 15.04
C ARG A 551 -12.94 17.53 13.79
N ALA A 552 -11.60 17.60 13.84
CA ALA A 552 -10.78 17.90 12.66
C ALA A 552 -10.87 16.80 11.61
N PHE A 553 -10.83 15.53 12.02
CA PHE A 553 -10.99 14.37 11.13
C PHE A 553 -12.35 14.36 10.42
N LYS A 554 -13.46 14.66 11.12
CA LYS A 554 -14.79 14.80 10.50
C LYS A 554 -14.81 15.87 9.42
N ALA A 555 -14.18 17.02 9.66
CA ALA A 555 -14.06 18.07 8.65
C ALA A 555 -13.24 17.58 7.45
N PHE A 556 -12.15 16.85 7.68
CA PHE A 556 -11.36 16.24 6.62
C PHE A 556 -12.17 15.28 5.75
N VAL A 557 -12.92 14.35 6.37
CA VAL A 557 -13.79 13.42 5.62
C VAL A 557 -14.84 14.17 4.82
N ARG A 558 -15.50 15.18 5.41
CA ARG A 558 -16.49 16.02 4.71
C ARG A 558 -15.89 16.72 3.49
N LYS A 559 -14.66 17.24 3.60
CA LYS A 559 -13.96 17.89 2.49
C LYS A 559 -13.48 16.89 1.43
N MET A 560 -13.07 15.69 1.83
CA MET A 560 -12.77 14.60 0.88
C MET A 560 -13.99 14.20 0.07
N HIS A 561 -15.16 14.23 0.69
CA HIS A 561 -16.47 14.00 0.07
C HIS A 561 -17.00 15.18 -0.76
N ALA A 562 -16.18 16.22 -1.00
CA ALA A 562 -16.60 17.42 -1.73
C ALA A 562 -17.84 18.09 -1.10
N ASP A 563 -17.87 18.16 0.24
CA ASP A 563 -18.99 18.66 1.05
C ASP A 563 -20.31 17.91 0.85
N GLN A 564 -20.27 16.68 0.32
CA GLN A 564 -21.41 15.78 0.21
C GLN A 564 -21.54 14.88 1.44
N ASP A 565 -22.74 14.32 1.64
CA ASP A 565 -22.93 13.21 2.57
C ASP A 565 -22.25 11.95 2.03
N CYS A 566 -21.99 10.97 2.90
CA CYS A 566 -21.38 9.73 2.44
C CYS A 566 -22.25 9.05 1.39
N CYS A 567 -21.64 8.66 0.27
CA CYS A 567 -22.29 8.00 -0.84
C CYS A 567 -21.77 6.55 -0.95
N PRO A 568 -22.52 5.52 -0.51
CA PRO A 568 -22.05 4.14 -0.51
C PRO A 568 -21.94 3.48 -1.89
N ASP A 569 -22.48 4.10 -2.94
CA ASP A 569 -22.50 3.57 -4.31
C ASP A 569 -21.45 4.28 -5.19
N PRO A 570 -20.34 3.59 -5.54
CA PRO A 570 -19.30 4.13 -6.39
C PRO A 570 -19.75 4.58 -7.77
N ALA A 571 -20.85 4.03 -8.30
CA ALA A 571 -21.36 4.45 -9.60
C ALA A 571 -21.83 5.92 -9.59
N ARG A 572 -22.41 6.39 -8.47
CA ARG A 572 -22.95 7.76 -8.34
C ARG A 572 -21.89 8.84 -8.39
N TYR A 573 -20.65 8.52 -8.01
CA TYR A 573 -19.52 9.44 -8.11
C TYR A 573 -18.53 9.09 -9.23
N GLY A 574 -18.98 8.31 -10.23
CA GLY A 574 -18.22 8.07 -11.47
C GLY A 574 -17.10 7.03 -11.34
N ARG A 575 -17.20 6.10 -10.39
CA ARG A 575 -16.27 4.97 -10.23
C ARG A 575 -17.01 3.63 -10.09
N PRO A 576 -17.86 3.24 -11.06
CA PRO A 576 -18.62 1.99 -10.97
C PRO A 576 -17.69 0.79 -10.79
N MET A 577 -17.99 -0.04 -9.79
CA MET A 577 -17.31 -1.31 -9.57
C MET A 577 -17.77 -2.33 -10.62
N ARG A 578 -16.82 -2.95 -11.31
CA ARG A 578 -17.08 -3.95 -12.34
C ARG A 578 -16.36 -5.24 -11.98
N PRO A 579 -16.88 -6.41 -12.40
CA PRO A 579 -16.16 -7.67 -12.29
C PRO A 579 -14.78 -7.57 -12.92
N LEU A 580 -13.75 -8.01 -12.20
CA LEU A 580 -12.39 -8.07 -12.73
C LEU A 580 -12.34 -8.92 -14.00
N GLU A 581 -11.74 -8.38 -15.05
CA GLU A 581 -11.37 -9.12 -16.25
C GLU A 581 -9.96 -9.70 -16.10
N ARG A 582 -9.58 -10.59 -17.02
CA ARG A 582 -8.23 -11.15 -17.00
C ARG A 582 -7.23 -10.05 -17.35
N SER A 583 -6.09 -10.03 -16.69
CA SER A 583 -4.95 -9.18 -17.06
C SER A 583 -4.66 -9.28 -18.56
N GLY A 584 -4.25 -8.16 -19.15
CA GLY A 584 -3.80 -8.08 -20.54
C GLY A 584 -2.57 -8.97 -20.79
N PRO A 585 -2.01 -8.99 -22.01
CA PRO A 585 -0.81 -9.75 -22.28
C PRO A 585 0.37 -9.26 -21.44
N GLU A 586 1.31 -10.15 -21.14
CA GLU A 586 2.57 -9.81 -20.47
C GLU A 586 3.34 -8.76 -21.29
N VAL A 587 3.93 -7.79 -20.60
CA VAL A 587 4.68 -6.69 -21.22
C VAL A 587 6.17 -6.96 -20.99
N ALA A 588 6.93 -7.10 -22.07
CA ALA A 588 8.37 -7.31 -21.99
C ALA A 588 9.06 -6.18 -21.19
N ILE A 589 10.11 -6.52 -20.44
CA ILE A 589 10.77 -5.58 -19.53
C ILE A 589 11.28 -4.34 -20.27
N GLU A 590 11.77 -4.46 -21.50
CA GLU A 590 12.24 -3.33 -22.31
C GLU A 590 11.11 -2.34 -22.60
N ARG A 591 9.88 -2.84 -22.81
CA ARG A 591 8.69 -2.01 -23.04
C ARG A 591 8.21 -1.31 -21.76
N LEU A 592 8.41 -1.93 -20.60
CA LEU A 592 8.22 -1.27 -19.31
C LEU A 592 9.24 -0.15 -19.12
N LEU A 593 10.50 -0.42 -19.45
CA LEU A 593 11.60 0.52 -19.29
C LEU A 593 11.55 1.70 -20.29
N ASP A 594 10.85 1.60 -21.42
CA ASP A 594 10.52 2.79 -22.23
C ASP A 594 9.79 3.88 -21.41
N ALA A 595 9.11 3.50 -20.33
CA ALA A 595 8.43 4.43 -19.43
C ALA A 595 9.40 5.26 -18.57
N THR A 596 10.70 4.93 -18.55
CA THR A 596 11.66 5.71 -17.77
C THR A 596 11.97 7.07 -18.41
N ALA A 597 11.51 7.29 -19.65
CA ALA A 597 11.64 8.59 -20.31
C ALA A 597 11.00 9.69 -19.45
N PRO A 598 11.76 10.73 -19.06
CA PRO A 598 11.29 11.74 -18.13
C PRO A 598 10.20 12.59 -18.78
N GLU A 599 9.11 12.78 -18.04
CA GLU A 599 8.06 13.73 -18.41
C GLU A 599 7.73 14.61 -17.19
N PRO A 600 7.46 15.91 -17.38
CA PRO A 600 7.12 16.78 -16.28
C PRO A 600 5.86 16.25 -15.56
N PRO A 601 5.81 16.25 -14.22
CA PRO A 601 4.60 15.89 -13.50
C PRO A 601 3.46 16.84 -13.86
N TYR A 602 2.23 16.40 -13.69
CA TYR A 602 1.08 17.29 -13.85
C TYR A 602 1.16 18.42 -12.82
N PRO A 603 0.66 19.63 -13.16
CA PRO A 603 0.68 20.76 -12.25
C PRO A 603 -0.30 20.50 -11.10
N PHE A 604 0.15 20.81 -9.88
CA PHE A 604 -0.69 20.84 -8.68
C PHE A 604 -0.79 22.29 -8.24
N ASP A 605 -1.93 22.66 -7.69
CA ASP A 605 -2.14 23.98 -7.10
C ASP A 605 -1.28 24.16 -5.84
N GLY A 606 -1.13 25.40 -5.39
CA GLY A 606 -0.32 25.71 -4.20
C GLY A 606 -0.97 25.26 -2.89
N GLU A 607 -2.30 25.14 -2.88
CA GLU A 607 -3.12 24.75 -1.74
C GLU A 607 -4.43 24.12 -2.23
N THR A 608 -5.12 23.38 -1.36
CA THR A 608 -6.44 22.84 -1.67
C THR A 608 -7.51 23.94 -1.63
N ASP A 609 -8.46 23.87 -2.54
CA ASP A 609 -9.68 24.69 -2.56
C ASP A 609 -10.71 24.26 -1.49
N MET A 610 -10.59 23.03 -0.98
CA MET A 610 -11.51 22.42 -0.02
C MET A 610 -10.88 22.33 1.37
N SER A 611 -10.30 23.43 1.86
CA SER A 611 -9.56 23.43 3.12
C SER A 611 -10.43 23.09 4.33
N VAL A 612 -9.87 22.34 5.27
CA VAL A 612 -10.42 22.21 6.62
C VAL A 612 -10.11 23.45 7.48
N GLY A 613 -9.55 24.52 6.93
CA GLY A 613 -9.11 25.70 7.70
C GLY A 613 -7.70 25.57 8.27
N GLY A 614 -7.27 26.60 9.00
CA GLY A 614 -5.94 26.71 9.62
C GLY A 614 -6.00 27.14 11.09
N GLY A 615 -5.03 27.93 11.55
CA GLY A 615 -4.86 28.23 12.99
C GLY A 615 -6.07 28.88 13.70
N LEU A 616 -6.93 29.62 12.99
CA LEU A 616 -8.17 30.16 13.57
C LEU A 616 -9.18 29.04 13.88
N ALA A 617 -9.30 28.04 13.00
CA ALA A 617 -10.18 26.90 13.23
C ALA A 617 -9.67 26.03 14.38
N GLU A 618 -8.35 25.85 14.49
CA GLU A 618 -7.72 25.17 15.63
C GLU A 618 -7.98 25.91 16.96
N LEU A 619 -7.91 27.25 16.96
CA LEU A 619 -8.24 28.06 18.13
C LEU A 619 -9.70 27.89 18.54
N ILE A 620 -10.62 27.87 17.57
CA ILE A 620 -12.05 27.63 17.83
C ILE A 620 -12.24 26.24 18.45
N ASP A 621 -11.57 25.22 17.92
CA ASP A 621 -11.67 23.87 18.47
C ASP A 621 -11.19 23.78 19.92
N TRP A 622 -10.07 24.43 20.21
CA TRP A 622 -9.52 24.53 21.55
C TRP A 622 -10.47 25.25 22.53
N VAL A 623 -11.14 26.31 22.07
CA VAL A 623 -12.14 27.02 22.88
C VAL A 623 -13.32 26.10 23.19
N PHE A 624 -13.84 25.36 22.22
CA PHE A 624 -14.93 24.40 22.45
C PHE A 624 -14.55 23.33 23.47
N ASP A 625 -13.35 22.75 23.39
CA ASP A 625 -12.88 21.75 24.36
C ASP A 625 -12.75 22.35 25.78
N LYS A 626 -12.32 23.62 25.90
CA LYS A 626 -12.27 24.30 27.20
C LYS A 626 -13.65 24.58 27.77
N VAL A 627 -14.64 24.84 26.92
CA VAL A 627 -16.03 25.08 27.35
C VAL A 627 -16.69 23.76 27.76
N GLU A 628 -16.54 22.68 27.00
CA GLU A 628 -17.06 21.35 27.38
C GLU A 628 -16.48 20.86 28.71
N TRP A 629 -15.21 21.17 29.01
CA TRP A 629 -14.59 20.86 30.31
C TRP A 629 -15.14 21.69 31.50
N ILE A 630 -15.73 22.85 31.24
CA ILE A 630 -16.35 23.70 32.29
C ILE A 630 -17.77 23.20 32.65
N PHE A 631 -18.41 22.44 31.75
CA PHE A 631 -19.79 21.96 31.90
C PHE A 631 -19.91 20.44 32.12
N CYS A 632 -18.78 19.71 32.16
CA CYS A 632 -18.67 18.33 32.64
C CYS A 632 -18.03 18.31 34.03
#